data_AF-A0A1W5DDJ6-F1
#
_entry.id   AF-A0A1W5DDJ6-F1
#
_cell.length_a   1.000
_cell.length_b   1.000
_cell.length_c   1.000
_cell.angle_alpha   90.00
_cell.angle_beta   90.00
_cell.angle_gamma   90.00
#
_symmetry.space_group_name_H-M   'P 1'
#
loop_
_entity.id
_entity.type
_entity.pdbx_description
1 polymer ?
#
loop_
_entity_poly.entity_id
_entity_poly.type
_entity_poly.pdbx_seq_one_letter_code
_entity_poly.pdbx_strand_id
1 'polypeptide(L)'
;MKYVPSGKTIKARCTTTKAWELPKQESALAPPGVWTNADMDPVPPENQTWTLWTWMAYWATDTINLGTWETASSVIAVGLNWRDAIPVMVVGTSCVAIPMVLNGALGARLHIPFSVAVRSSFGYYLAYFCIVSRSILAMFWLGIQGANGAQCITIMLAAIWPSYNRIPNKLPPSAGITTQGMVSYFLFWIIQLPLLLIPPTRLRYLFMVKIVAAPITAVATLGWIVHKAGGSGELFNIPETVHGSTKAYLWLSCMSAVTGSWATLACNIPDFSRYARSTKGQYIQLPFLPLIFTACGVLGIVTTSASFVLYGKYMWNPLDIIAQWLDNPGGRAAAFFAALSWYIAQVGTNITANSISAANDLTVLFPRWVNIKRGCIIAAVIGGWVIVPWKILSSAQTFLAFMGGYAVFLAPMAGIIASDYWLVKRQNIDVPALYDPYGRYRYVGGVNWRAALAFLVSVGPNLPGLAYSINPSGTHISQGAKNLYTFDWLFGFVTSIVLYTGFSLVFPAKESLLGHPIFGHAPSDEDEERYEGYEGKYGGKVSTGNPKGFGNVDAVDVLGATGGSNAERGMV
;
A
#
# COMPACT_ATOMS: atom_id res chain seq x y z
N MET A 1 -18.74 -1.95 28.27
CA MET A 1 -19.99 -1.42 27.66
C MET A 1 -20.05 0.10 27.89
N LYS A 2 -19.85 0.92 26.85
CA LYS A 2 -20.29 2.33 26.75
C LYS A 2 -19.99 2.82 25.32
N TYR A 3 -20.69 2.27 24.33
CA TYR A 3 -20.56 2.67 22.91
C TYR A 3 -21.90 3.06 22.28
N VAL A 4 -22.97 3.16 23.08
CA VAL A 4 -24.25 3.65 22.60
C VAL A 4 -24.32 5.16 22.91
N PRO A 5 -24.30 6.04 21.89
CA PRO A 5 -24.39 7.47 22.11
C PRO A 5 -25.75 7.81 22.75
N SER A 6 -25.76 8.71 23.72
CA SER A 6 -27.00 9.16 24.36
C SER A 6 -27.94 9.81 23.33
N GLY A 7 -29.26 9.81 23.59
CA GLY A 7 -30.22 10.49 22.70
C GLY A 7 -29.89 11.97 22.47
N LYS A 8 -29.30 12.64 23.47
CA LYS A 8 -28.78 14.02 23.34
C LYS A 8 -27.59 14.10 22.37
N THR A 9 -26.66 13.14 22.44
CA THR A 9 -25.51 13.04 21.54
C THR A 9 -25.96 12.77 20.11
N ILE A 10 -26.96 11.90 19.90
CA ILE A 10 -27.53 11.63 18.58
C ILE A 10 -28.20 12.89 18.03
N LYS A 11 -29.07 13.54 18.81
CA LYS A 11 -29.71 14.79 18.40
C LYS A 11 -28.68 15.86 18.01
N ALA A 12 -27.65 16.08 18.84
CA ALA A 12 -26.61 17.04 18.56
C ALA A 12 -25.81 16.72 17.28
N ARG A 13 -25.52 15.44 17.03
CA ARG A 13 -24.87 14.96 15.79
C ARG A 13 -25.77 15.11 14.55
N CYS A 14 -27.08 15.02 14.70
CA CYS A 14 -28.01 15.25 13.60
C CYS A 14 -28.26 16.75 13.33
N THR A 15 -28.07 17.63 14.32
CA THR A 15 -28.41 19.06 14.19
C THR A 15 -27.20 20.00 14.03
N THR A 16 -25.99 19.58 14.44
CA THR A 16 -24.80 20.44 14.41
C THR A 16 -23.55 19.70 13.96
N THR A 17 -22.73 20.35 13.13
CA THR A 17 -21.43 19.83 12.74
C THR A 17 -20.45 19.81 13.92
N LYS A 18 -20.51 20.78 14.83
CA LYS A 18 -19.67 20.81 16.05
C LYS A 18 -19.76 19.55 16.92
N ALA A 19 -20.89 18.85 16.94
CA ALA A 19 -21.05 17.60 17.70
C ALA A 19 -20.25 16.41 17.13
N TRP A 20 -19.73 16.54 15.90
CA TRP A 20 -18.84 15.58 15.27
C TRP A 20 -17.36 15.90 15.47
N GLU A 21 -17.03 17.09 15.97
CA GLU A 21 -15.65 17.49 16.25
C GLU A 21 -15.01 16.52 17.25
N LEU A 22 -13.81 16.09 16.92
CA LEU A 22 -13.02 15.24 17.82
C LEU A 22 -12.37 16.13 18.89
N PRO A 23 -12.23 15.63 20.13
CA PRO A 23 -11.41 16.30 21.12
C PRO A 23 -10.02 16.52 20.54
N LYS A 24 -9.51 17.75 20.65
CA LYS A 24 -8.15 18.05 20.22
C LYS A 24 -7.18 17.22 21.07
N GLN A 25 -6.43 16.34 20.44
CA GLN A 25 -5.38 15.59 21.10
C GLN A 25 -4.15 16.50 21.27
N GLU A 26 -3.49 16.41 22.42
CA GLU A 26 -2.17 17.03 22.58
C GLU A 26 -1.16 16.28 21.73
N SER A 27 -0.28 17.04 21.07
CA SER A 27 0.84 16.49 20.30
C SER A 27 2.12 16.66 21.08
N ALA A 28 2.99 15.66 20.94
CA ALA A 28 4.36 15.74 21.43
C ALA A 28 5.11 16.93 20.83
N LEU A 29 4.88 17.26 19.55
CA LEU A 29 5.73 18.19 18.80
C LEU A 29 5.00 19.39 18.18
N ALA A 30 3.72 19.29 17.84
CA ALA A 30 3.04 20.37 17.12
C ALA A 30 2.78 21.62 17.99
N PRO A 31 2.84 22.84 17.41
CA PRO A 31 2.47 24.07 18.10
C PRO A 31 1.01 24.09 18.57
N PRO A 32 0.66 24.85 19.64
CA PRO A 32 -0.70 24.89 20.19
C PRO A 32 -1.80 25.32 19.21
N GLY A 33 -1.47 26.01 18.12
CA GLY A 33 -2.43 26.42 17.08
C GLY A 33 -2.66 25.39 15.97
N VAL A 34 -1.82 24.35 15.87
CA VAL A 34 -1.85 23.36 14.80
C VAL A 34 -2.72 22.18 15.22
N TRP A 35 -3.58 21.72 14.30
CA TRP A 35 -4.34 20.49 14.49
C TRP A 35 -3.50 19.30 14.02
N THR A 36 -3.24 18.39 14.92
CA THR A 36 -2.56 17.12 14.67
C THR A 36 -3.20 16.05 15.56
N ASN A 37 -2.73 14.82 15.46
CA ASN A 37 -3.20 13.69 16.24
C ASN A 37 -2.00 12.90 16.79
N ALA A 38 -2.25 12.07 17.80
CA ALA A 38 -1.22 11.21 18.39
C ALA A 38 -0.68 10.18 17.38
N ASP A 39 -1.50 9.78 16.39
CA ASP A 39 -1.09 8.86 15.33
C ASP A 39 -0.03 9.46 14.38
N MET A 40 0.17 10.78 14.40
CA MET A 40 1.17 11.49 13.61
C MET A 40 2.48 11.70 14.36
N ASP A 41 2.48 11.59 15.69
CA ASP A 41 3.66 11.82 16.50
C ASP A 41 4.70 10.68 16.27
N PRO A 42 5.99 10.93 16.56
CA PRO A 42 7.00 9.89 16.48
C PRO A 42 6.66 8.71 17.39
N VAL A 43 6.90 7.49 16.91
CA VAL A 43 6.62 6.28 17.69
C VAL A 43 7.62 6.18 18.85
N PRO A 44 7.14 6.12 20.11
CA PRO A 44 8.03 6.05 21.25
C PRO A 44 8.68 4.65 21.38
N PRO A 45 9.86 4.54 22.02
CA PRO A 45 10.67 3.31 22.03
C PRO A 45 9.91 2.05 22.45
N GLU A 46 9.01 2.15 23.43
CA GLU A 46 8.19 1.03 23.92
C GLU A 46 7.26 0.43 22.85
N ASN A 47 6.87 1.23 21.85
CA ASN A 47 5.99 0.82 20.76
C ASN A 47 6.77 0.38 19.50
N GLN A 48 8.09 0.51 19.50
CA GLN A 48 8.98 0.03 18.43
C GLN A 48 9.20 -1.48 18.56
N THR A 49 8.18 -2.24 18.17
CA THR A 49 8.12 -3.69 18.40
C THR A 49 8.54 -4.53 17.19
N TRP A 50 8.68 -3.93 16.00
CA TRP A 50 8.92 -4.69 14.78
C TRP A 50 10.39 -5.07 14.64
N THR A 51 10.62 -6.38 14.56
CA THR A 51 11.92 -6.97 14.30
C THR A 51 12.05 -7.36 12.83
N LEU A 52 13.23 -7.82 12.39
CA LEU A 52 13.41 -8.38 11.05
C LEU A 52 12.43 -9.53 10.76
N TRP A 53 12.15 -10.38 11.75
CA TRP A 53 11.18 -11.47 11.62
C TRP A 53 9.76 -10.97 11.43
N THR A 54 9.39 -9.88 12.10
CA THR A 54 8.10 -9.22 11.91
C THR A 54 7.95 -8.71 10.48
N TRP A 55 9.00 -8.11 9.91
CA TRP A 55 9.03 -7.67 8.51
C TRP A 55 8.88 -8.83 7.53
N MET A 56 9.63 -9.90 7.71
CA MET A 56 9.55 -11.06 6.82
C MET A 56 8.16 -11.72 6.91
N ALA A 57 7.59 -11.84 8.11
CA ALA A 57 6.24 -12.37 8.30
C ALA A 57 5.16 -11.46 7.69
N TYR A 58 5.32 -10.12 7.81
CA TYR A 58 4.46 -9.14 7.15
C TYR A 58 4.47 -9.35 5.64
N TRP A 59 5.65 -9.41 5.03
CA TRP A 59 5.79 -9.62 3.59
C TRP A 59 5.32 -10.99 3.13
N ALA A 60 5.60 -12.06 3.87
CA ALA A 60 5.08 -13.39 3.55
C ALA A 60 3.55 -13.42 3.56
N THR A 61 2.94 -12.70 4.50
CA THR A 61 1.48 -12.57 4.58
C THR A 61 0.93 -11.68 3.47
N ASP A 62 1.60 -10.59 3.13
CA ASP A 62 1.06 -9.62 2.17
C ASP A 62 1.33 -10.00 0.72
N THR A 63 2.40 -10.73 0.42
CA THR A 63 2.77 -11.16 -0.94
C THR A 63 1.80 -12.18 -1.53
N ILE A 64 1.34 -13.14 -0.71
CA ILE A 64 0.38 -14.18 -1.14
C ILE A 64 -1.04 -13.62 -1.05
N ASN A 65 -1.41 -12.83 -2.05
CA ASN A 65 -2.74 -12.28 -2.24
C ASN A 65 -3.15 -12.38 -3.71
N LEU A 66 -4.44 -12.21 -4.01
CA LEU A 66 -4.96 -12.34 -5.38
C LEU A 66 -4.36 -11.32 -6.34
N GLY A 67 -4.13 -10.09 -5.90
CA GLY A 67 -3.55 -9.03 -6.73
C GLY A 67 -2.12 -9.34 -7.20
N THR A 68 -1.27 -9.94 -6.37
CA THR A 68 0.08 -10.39 -6.79
C THR A 68 -0.01 -11.46 -7.88
N TRP A 69 -0.91 -12.42 -7.66
CA TRP A 69 -1.15 -13.52 -8.60
C TRP A 69 -1.65 -12.98 -9.94
N GLU A 70 -2.71 -12.17 -9.91
CA GLU A 70 -3.33 -11.53 -11.07
C GLU A 70 -2.34 -10.66 -11.83
N THR A 71 -1.51 -9.89 -11.14
CA THR A 71 -0.46 -9.07 -11.76
C THR A 71 0.47 -9.96 -12.58
N ALA A 72 1.01 -11.04 -11.99
CA ALA A 72 1.94 -11.93 -12.69
C ALA A 72 1.25 -12.69 -13.85
N SER A 73 0.04 -13.18 -13.62
CA SER A 73 -0.76 -13.92 -14.59
C SER A 73 -1.21 -13.06 -15.78
N SER A 74 -1.49 -11.78 -15.56
CA SER A 74 -1.91 -10.84 -16.60
C SER A 74 -0.84 -10.63 -17.67
N VAL A 75 0.45 -10.73 -17.32
CA VAL A 75 1.59 -10.58 -18.24
C VAL A 75 1.54 -11.60 -19.38
N ILE A 76 1.15 -12.85 -19.07
CA ILE A 76 1.04 -13.91 -20.08
C ILE A 76 -0.27 -13.76 -20.86
N ALA A 77 -1.34 -13.35 -20.19
CA ALA A 77 -2.64 -13.12 -20.82
C ALA A 77 -2.60 -12.00 -21.89
N VAL A 78 -1.67 -11.04 -21.80
CA VAL A 78 -1.48 -10.00 -22.82
C VAL A 78 -0.56 -10.41 -23.98
N GLY A 79 -0.02 -11.64 -23.97
CA GLY A 79 0.64 -12.23 -25.12
C GLY A 79 2.13 -12.54 -24.98
N LEU A 80 2.73 -12.24 -23.83
CA LEU A 80 4.09 -12.65 -23.49
C LEU A 80 4.11 -14.11 -23.01
N ASN A 81 5.26 -14.78 -23.09
CA ASN A 81 5.40 -16.14 -22.55
C ASN A 81 5.99 -16.14 -21.14
N TRP A 82 6.11 -17.33 -20.54
CA TRP A 82 6.67 -17.50 -19.20
C TRP A 82 8.14 -17.04 -19.09
N ARG A 83 8.92 -17.14 -20.18
CA ARG A 83 10.34 -16.73 -20.23
C ARG A 83 10.49 -15.22 -20.15
N ASP A 84 9.47 -14.47 -20.59
CA ASP A 84 9.41 -13.02 -20.42
C ASP A 84 8.78 -12.65 -19.09
N ALA A 85 7.70 -13.34 -18.69
CA ALA A 85 6.94 -13.00 -17.49
C ALA A 85 7.72 -13.13 -16.18
N ILE A 86 8.57 -14.16 -16.04
CA ILE A 86 9.41 -14.33 -14.84
C ILE A 86 10.43 -13.17 -14.71
N PRO A 87 11.24 -12.84 -15.74
CA PRO A 87 12.10 -11.65 -15.70
C PRO A 87 11.34 -10.34 -15.50
N VAL A 88 10.16 -10.16 -16.11
CA VAL A 88 9.30 -8.99 -15.87
C VAL A 88 8.99 -8.86 -14.37
N MET A 89 8.62 -9.98 -13.71
CA MET A 89 8.37 -9.99 -12.27
C MET A 89 9.63 -9.65 -11.46
N VAL A 90 10.77 -10.26 -11.78
CA VAL A 90 12.03 -10.02 -11.05
C VAL A 90 12.47 -8.57 -11.17
N VAL A 91 12.50 -8.03 -12.39
CA VAL A 91 12.93 -6.65 -12.65
C VAL A 91 11.94 -5.66 -12.08
N GLY A 92 10.64 -5.84 -12.34
CA GLY A 92 9.61 -4.93 -11.85
C GLY A 92 9.56 -4.84 -10.32
N THR A 93 9.70 -5.98 -9.63
CA THR A 93 9.74 -6.03 -8.16
C THR A 93 11.06 -5.50 -7.58
N SER A 94 12.18 -5.69 -8.29
CA SER A 94 13.45 -5.07 -7.91
C SER A 94 13.41 -3.55 -8.02
N CYS A 95 12.77 -3.02 -9.08
CA CYS A 95 12.62 -1.58 -9.28
C CYS A 95 11.80 -0.90 -8.17
N VAL A 96 10.77 -1.55 -7.63
CA VAL A 96 9.97 -1.00 -6.51
C VAL A 96 10.64 -1.24 -5.16
N ALA A 97 11.43 -2.30 -5.00
CA ALA A 97 12.16 -2.59 -3.77
C ALA A 97 13.15 -1.47 -3.42
N ILE A 98 13.76 -0.81 -4.42
CA ILE A 98 14.69 0.31 -4.21
C ILE A 98 14.03 1.46 -3.42
N PRO A 99 12.99 2.15 -3.91
CA PRO A 99 12.34 3.21 -3.15
C PRO A 99 11.72 2.71 -1.85
N MET A 100 11.23 1.47 -1.82
CA MET A 100 10.66 0.89 -0.60
C MET A 100 11.69 0.77 0.52
N VAL A 101 12.92 0.37 0.22
CA VAL A 101 13.99 0.30 1.22
C VAL A 101 14.50 1.70 1.58
N LEU A 102 14.66 2.59 0.59
CA LEU A 102 15.17 3.95 0.82
C LEU A 102 14.21 4.78 1.68
N ASN A 103 12.91 4.73 1.38
CA ASN A 103 11.88 5.43 2.16
C ASN A 103 11.56 4.66 3.45
N GLY A 104 11.69 3.33 3.45
CA GLY A 104 11.53 2.50 4.65
C GLY A 104 12.57 2.85 5.72
N ALA A 105 13.83 3.04 5.32
CA ALA A 105 14.91 3.45 6.22
C ALA A 105 14.69 4.84 6.83
N LEU A 106 14.10 5.78 6.10
CA LEU A 106 13.68 7.10 6.62
C LEU A 106 12.68 6.93 7.77
N GLY A 107 11.59 6.16 7.55
CA GLY A 107 10.58 5.92 8.58
C GLY A 107 11.13 5.14 9.77
N ALA A 108 11.99 4.14 9.54
CA ALA A 108 12.60 3.33 10.59
C ALA A 108 13.64 4.08 11.43
N ARG A 109 14.24 5.15 10.91
CA ARG A 109 15.20 5.97 11.65
C ARG A 109 14.55 7.13 12.39
N LEU A 110 13.63 7.82 11.72
CA LEU A 110 12.99 9.01 12.29
C LEU A 110 11.73 8.68 13.10
N HIS A 111 11.23 7.45 12.99
CA HIS A 111 10.01 6.95 13.64
C HIS A 111 8.75 7.77 13.34
N ILE A 112 8.71 8.43 12.19
CA ILE A 112 7.58 9.25 11.71
C ILE A 112 6.85 8.59 10.53
N PRO A 113 5.53 8.83 10.39
CA PRO A 113 4.77 8.33 9.25
C PRO A 113 5.07 9.09 7.96
N PHE A 114 4.59 8.55 6.83
CA PHE A 114 4.80 9.13 5.50
C PHE A 114 4.27 10.56 5.39
N SER A 115 3.10 10.80 5.98
CA SER A 115 2.39 12.09 5.95
C SER A 115 3.17 13.23 6.61
N VAL A 116 4.09 12.92 7.52
CA VAL A 116 5.00 13.89 8.15
C VAL A 116 6.30 13.94 7.37
N ALA A 117 6.87 12.79 7.00
CA ALA A 117 8.13 12.71 6.29
C ALA A 117 8.13 13.46 4.94
N VAL A 118 7.02 13.40 4.20
CA VAL A 118 6.87 14.06 2.89
C VAL A 118 6.95 15.60 2.97
N ARG A 119 6.72 16.18 4.16
CA ARG A 119 6.86 17.63 4.39
C ARG A 119 8.31 18.08 4.26
N SER A 120 9.28 17.21 4.55
CA SER A 120 10.69 17.52 4.36
C SER A 120 10.98 17.89 2.91
N SER A 121 10.44 17.14 1.95
CA SER A 121 10.79 17.31 0.54
C SER A 121 9.83 18.25 -0.20
N PHE A 122 8.52 18.10 -0.04
CA PHE A 122 7.53 18.90 -0.77
C PHE A 122 7.20 20.24 -0.08
N GLY A 123 7.51 20.37 1.21
CA GLY A 123 7.08 21.49 2.04
C GLY A 123 5.73 21.25 2.70
N TYR A 124 5.41 22.08 3.69
CA TYR A 124 4.26 21.85 4.58
C TYR A 124 2.90 21.75 3.86
N TYR A 125 2.62 22.62 2.89
CA TYR A 125 1.32 22.64 2.20
C TYR A 125 1.30 21.72 0.97
N LEU A 126 2.37 21.65 0.18
CA LEU A 126 2.41 20.76 -0.99
C LEU A 126 2.43 19.28 -0.57
N ALA A 127 2.88 18.96 0.65
CA ALA A 127 2.73 17.62 1.24
C ALA A 127 1.27 17.11 1.22
N TYR A 128 0.27 17.98 1.39
CA TYR A 128 -1.13 17.57 1.34
C TYR A 128 -1.53 17.00 -0.03
N PHE A 129 -0.95 17.49 -1.12
CA PHE A 129 -1.18 16.91 -2.44
C PHE A 129 -0.70 15.45 -2.50
N CYS A 130 0.50 15.17 -1.97
CA CYS A 130 1.03 13.81 -1.90
C CYS A 130 0.15 12.90 -1.01
N ILE A 131 -0.31 13.40 0.13
CA ILE A 131 -1.19 12.66 1.06
C ILE A 131 -2.55 12.37 0.41
N VAL A 132 -3.17 13.33 -0.27
CA VAL A 132 -4.44 13.12 -0.99
C VAL A 132 -4.26 12.09 -2.11
N SER A 133 -3.22 12.26 -2.94
CA SER A 133 -2.92 11.32 -4.02
C SER A 133 -2.76 9.89 -3.47
N ARG A 134 -2.06 9.74 -2.34
CA ARG A 134 -1.85 8.42 -1.73
C ARG A 134 -3.13 7.84 -1.13
N SER A 135 -3.92 8.65 -0.44
CA SER A 135 -5.17 8.24 0.20
C SER A 135 -6.17 7.68 -0.82
N ILE A 136 -6.29 8.36 -1.96
CA ILE A 136 -7.12 7.92 -3.09
C ILE A 136 -6.73 6.51 -3.54
N LEU A 137 -5.43 6.25 -3.72
CA LEU A 137 -4.93 4.95 -4.18
C LEU A 137 -5.13 3.84 -3.15
N ALA A 138 -4.94 4.13 -1.87
CA ALA A 138 -5.25 3.17 -0.82
C ALA A 138 -6.74 2.77 -0.81
N MET A 139 -7.64 3.72 -1.10
CA MET A 139 -9.07 3.43 -1.27
C MET A 139 -9.36 2.64 -2.56
N PHE A 140 -8.65 2.90 -3.65
CA PHE A 140 -8.76 2.09 -4.87
C PHE A 140 -8.39 0.62 -4.61
N TRP A 141 -7.25 0.38 -3.95
CA TRP A 141 -6.82 -0.97 -3.60
C TRP A 141 -7.77 -1.66 -2.64
N LEU A 142 -8.31 -0.92 -1.67
CA LEU A 142 -9.37 -1.42 -0.79
C LEU A 142 -10.57 -1.94 -1.60
N GLY A 143 -10.97 -1.18 -2.62
CA GLY A 143 -12.05 -1.53 -3.55
C GLY A 143 -11.74 -2.75 -4.41
N ILE A 144 -10.56 -2.79 -5.07
CA ILE A 144 -10.12 -3.88 -5.94
C ILE A 144 -10.08 -5.20 -5.17
N GLN A 145 -9.42 -5.20 -4.01
CA GLN A 145 -9.36 -6.39 -3.18
C GLN A 145 -10.74 -6.79 -2.64
N GLY A 146 -11.64 -5.81 -2.44
CA GLY A 146 -13.03 -6.09 -2.09
C GLY A 146 -13.83 -6.74 -3.22
N ALA A 147 -13.59 -6.34 -4.47
CA ALA A 147 -14.20 -6.95 -5.64
C ALA A 147 -13.69 -8.39 -5.86
N ASN A 148 -12.39 -8.61 -5.68
CA ASN A 148 -11.82 -9.96 -5.68
C ASN A 148 -12.39 -10.82 -4.54
N GLY A 149 -12.51 -10.25 -3.33
CA GLY A 149 -13.15 -10.94 -2.20
C GLY A 149 -14.63 -11.27 -2.42
N ALA A 150 -15.36 -10.45 -3.19
CA ALA A 150 -16.75 -10.72 -3.57
C ALA A 150 -16.88 -11.94 -4.50
N GLN A 151 -15.91 -12.17 -5.38
CA GLN A 151 -15.89 -13.39 -6.19
C GLN A 151 -15.71 -14.64 -5.31
N CYS A 152 -14.91 -14.57 -4.24
CA CYS A 152 -14.82 -15.66 -3.25
C CYS A 152 -16.19 -15.97 -2.63
N ILE A 153 -16.94 -14.93 -2.23
CA ILE A 153 -18.31 -15.11 -1.70
C ILE A 153 -19.22 -15.79 -2.73
N THR A 154 -19.12 -15.39 -4.00
CA THR A 154 -19.90 -16.01 -5.08
C THR A 154 -19.63 -17.51 -5.19
N ILE A 155 -18.35 -17.90 -5.17
CA ILE A 155 -17.95 -19.32 -5.24
C ILE A 155 -18.40 -20.08 -4.00
N MET A 156 -18.24 -19.50 -2.81
CA MET A 156 -18.69 -20.11 -1.55
C MET A 156 -20.20 -20.36 -1.55
N LEU A 157 -20.99 -19.36 -1.97
CA LEU A 157 -22.44 -19.49 -2.05
C LEU A 157 -22.87 -20.49 -3.11
N ALA A 158 -22.25 -20.49 -4.28
CA ALA A 158 -22.51 -21.47 -5.34
C ALA A 158 -22.11 -22.90 -4.93
N ALA A 159 -21.04 -23.04 -4.15
CA ALA A 159 -20.57 -24.32 -3.62
C ALA A 159 -21.56 -24.91 -2.61
N ILE A 160 -22.20 -24.10 -1.76
CA ILE A 160 -23.24 -24.58 -0.83
C ILE A 160 -24.58 -24.75 -1.57
N TRP A 161 -24.98 -23.73 -2.32
CA TRP A 161 -26.25 -23.65 -3.04
C TRP A 161 -26.02 -23.41 -4.54
N PRO A 162 -26.02 -24.46 -5.37
CA PRO A 162 -25.82 -24.32 -6.81
C PRO A 162 -26.90 -23.48 -7.50
N SER A 163 -28.07 -23.32 -6.88
CA SER A 163 -29.11 -22.40 -7.34
C SER A 163 -28.66 -20.94 -7.38
N TYR A 164 -27.63 -20.56 -6.63
CA TYR A 164 -27.07 -19.21 -6.65
C TYR A 164 -26.55 -18.81 -8.03
N ASN A 165 -25.99 -19.76 -8.79
CA ASN A 165 -25.53 -19.54 -10.18
C ASN A 165 -26.68 -19.34 -11.19
N ARG A 166 -27.93 -19.56 -10.79
CA ARG A 166 -29.11 -19.41 -11.66
C ARG A 166 -29.87 -18.10 -11.42
N ILE A 167 -29.31 -17.17 -10.65
CA ILE A 167 -29.93 -15.86 -10.42
C ILE A 167 -29.93 -15.08 -11.75
N PRO A 168 -31.11 -14.71 -12.29
CA PRO A 168 -31.17 -13.96 -13.55
C PRO A 168 -30.60 -12.55 -13.36
N ASN A 169 -29.76 -12.13 -14.29
CA ASN A 169 -29.19 -10.78 -14.27
C ASN A 169 -30.27 -9.74 -14.59
N LYS A 170 -30.51 -8.81 -13.67
CA LYS A 170 -31.42 -7.66 -13.82
C LYS A 170 -30.69 -6.33 -14.02
N LEU A 171 -29.36 -6.33 -13.97
CA LEU A 171 -28.55 -5.13 -14.15
C LEU A 171 -28.20 -4.92 -15.63
N PRO A 172 -28.14 -3.65 -16.10
CA PRO A 172 -27.73 -3.36 -17.47
C PRO A 172 -26.24 -3.70 -17.68
N PRO A 173 -25.81 -4.02 -18.92
CA PRO A 173 -24.40 -4.29 -19.21
C PRO A 173 -23.44 -3.17 -18.79
N SER A 174 -23.91 -1.91 -18.82
CA SER A 174 -23.14 -0.73 -18.38
C SER A 174 -22.77 -0.73 -16.90
N ALA A 175 -23.45 -1.55 -16.07
CA ALA A 175 -23.11 -1.72 -14.65
C ALA A 175 -21.75 -2.42 -14.47
N GLY A 176 -21.31 -3.23 -15.44
CA GLY A 176 -20.05 -3.97 -15.39
C GLY A 176 -20.02 -5.10 -14.36
N ILE A 177 -21.17 -5.50 -13.80
CA ILE A 177 -21.32 -6.57 -12.82
C ILE A 177 -22.72 -7.18 -12.94
N THR A 178 -22.85 -8.49 -12.68
CA THR A 178 -24.15 -9.18 -12.67
C THR A 178 -24.90 -8.94 -11.37
N THR A 179 -26.23 -9.15 -11.36
CA THR A 179 -27.02 -9.10 -10.11
C THR A 179 -26.48 -10.04 -9.04
N GLN A 180 -26.06 -11.25 -9.43
CA GLN A 180 -25.40 -12.20 -8.53
C GLN A 180 -24.12 -11.61 -7.95
N GLY A 181 -23.23 -11.09 -8.80
CA GLY A 181 -21.97 -10.48 -8.36
C GLY A 181 -22.20 -9.29 -7.43
N MET A 182 -23.21 -8.46 -7.69
CA MET A 182 -23.55 -7.32 -6.83
C MET A 182 -24.02 -7.75 -5.44
N VAL A 183 -24.81 -8.83 -5.35
CA VAL A 183 -25.22 -9.40 -4.05
C VAL A 183 -24.00 -9.92 -3.29
N SER A 184 -23.12 -10.69 -3.94
CA SER A 184 -21.88 -11.15 -3.33
C SER A 184 -20.97 -10.00 -2.89
N TYR A 185 -20.92 -8.92 -3.68
CA TYR A 185 -20.15 -7.71 -3.37
C TYR A 185 -20.67 -7.02 -2.11
N PHE A 186 -21.99 -6.84 -2.03
CA PHE A 186 -22.63 -6.29 -0.84
C PHE A 186 -22.38 -7.16 0.40
N LEU A 187 -22.47 -8.48 0.26
CA LEU A 187 -22.19 -9.44 1.34
C LEU A 187 -20.72 -9.37 1.80
N PHE A 188 -19.77 -9.34 0.86
CA PHE A 188 -18.37 -9.15 1.20
C PHE A 188 -18.17 -7.85 1.98
N TRP A 189 -18.71 -6.74 1.47
CA TRP A 189 -18.55 -5.42 2.07
C TRP A 189 -19.10 -5.36 3.49
N ILE A 190 -20.32 -5.88 3.73
CA ILE A 190 -20.94 -5.83 5.06
C ILE A 190 -20.25 -6.75 6.08
N ILE A 191 -19.71 -7.90 5.64
CA ILE A 191 -18.97 -8.82 6.53
C ILE A 191 -17.59 -8.24 6.85
N GLN A 192 -16.94 -7.61 5.87
CA GLN A 192 -15.62 -7.01 6.05
C GLN A 192 -15.67 -5.76 6.95
N LEU A 193 -16.72 -4.94 6.83
CA LEU A 193 -16.79 -3.62 7.49
C LEU A 193 -16.53 -3.67 9.02
N PRO A 194 -17.15 -4.56 9.82
CA PRO A 194 -16.82 -4.67 11.25
C PRO A 194 -15.36 -5.04 11.51
N LEU A 195 -14.75 -5.86 10.65
CA LEU A 195 -13.37 -6.31 10.80
C LEU A 195 -12.37 -5.18 10.58
N LEU A 196 -12.69 -4.21 9.71
CA LEU A 196 -11.87 -2.99 9.50
C LEU A 196 -11.80 -2.10 10.75
N LEU A 197 -12.77 -2.24 11.67
CA LEU A 197 -12.83 -1.45 12.91
C LEU A 197 -12.10 -2.11 14.08
N ILE A 198 -11.62 -3.33 13.90
CA ILE A 198 -10.88 -4.08 14.91
C ILE A 198 -9.38 -3.73 14.76
N PRO A 199 -8.70 -3.32 15.85
CA PRO A 199 -7.26 -3.07 15.80
C PRO A 199 -6.48 -4.32 15.33
N PRO A 200 -5.46 -4.16 14.47
CA PRO A 200 -4.67 -5.28 13.95
C PRO A 200 -4.04 -6.16 15.02
N THR A 201 -3.69 -5.59 16.18
CA THR A 201 -3.13 -6.31 17.32
C THR A 201 -4.05 -7.42 17.84
N ARG A 202 -5.37 -7.26 17.70
CA ARG A 202 -6.37 -8.26 18.08
C ARG A 202 -6.67 -9.27 16.97
N LEU A 203 -6.23 -9.00 15.75
CA LEU A 203 -6.45 -9.85 14.57
C LEU A 203 -5.27 -10.80 14.31
N ARG A 204 -4.34 -10.96 15.26
CA ARG A 204 -3.18 -11.85 15.13
C ARG A 204 -3.52 -13.25 14.63
N TYR A 205 -4.63 -13.83 15.11
CA TYR A 205 -5.07 -15.16 14.69
C TYR A 205 -5.56 -15.20 13.24
N LEU A 206 -6.20 -14.13 12.75
CA LEU A 206 -6.60 -14.01 11.35
C LEU A 206 -5.36 -14.05 10.45
N PHE A 207 -4.30 -13.34 10.82
CA PHE A 207 -3.04 -13.35 10.08
C PHE A 207 -2.31 -14.71 10.14
N MET A 208 -2.34 -15.39 11.29
CA MET A 208 -1.79 -16.75 11.42
C MET A 208 -2.54 -17.78 10.58
N VAL A 209 -3.87 -17.65 10.45
CA VAL A 209 -4.63 -18.50 9.52
C VAL A 209 -4.28 -18.15 8.08
N LYS A 210 -4.20 -16.86 7.74
CA LYS A 210 -3.86 -16.38 6.39
C LYS A 210 -2.52 -16.91 5.90
N ILE A 211 -1.46 -16.82 6.71
CA ILE A 211 -0.10 -17.23 6.31
C ILE A 211 0.03 -18.73 6.02
N VAL A 212 -0.92 -19.55 6.48
CA VAL A 212 -0.98 -20.99 6.20
C VAL A 212 -1.96 -21.30 5.08
N ALA A 213 -3.19 -20.80 5.19
CA ALA A 213 -4.28 -21.16 4.29
C ALA A 213 -4.03 -20.69 2.85
N ALA A 214 -3.57 -19.45 2.67
CA ALA A 214 -3.37 -18.84 1.35
C ALA A 214 -2.29 -19.58 0.54
N PRO A 215 -1.06 -19.80 1.03
CA PRO A 215 -0.05 -20.58 0.30
C PRO A 215 -0.50 -22.02 0.00
N ILE A 216 -1.16 -22.70 0.94
CA ILE A 216 -1.68 -24.06 0.68
C ILE A 216 -2.68 -24.04 -0.47
N THR A 217 -3.59 -23.06 -0.48
CA THR A 217 -4.61 -22.94 -1.53
C THR A 217 -3.98 -22.59 -2.88
N ALA A 218 -3.00 -21.68 -2.89
CA ALA A 218 -2.23 -21.32 -4.07
C ALA A 218 -1.53 -22.55 -4.69
N VAL A 219 -0.79 -23.32 -3.88
CA VAL A 219 -0.06 -24.52 -4.34
C VAL A 219 -1.04 -25.64 -4.75
N ALA A 220 -2.13 -25.83 -4.01
CA ALA A 220 -3.14 -26.83 -4.34
C ALA A 220 -3.86 -26.50 -5.67
N THR A 221 -4.19 -25.23 -5.90
CA THR A 221 -4.81 -24.78 -7.16
C THR A 221 -3.87 -25.00 -8.34
N LEU A 222 -2.58 -24.65 -8.16
CA LEU A 222 -1.54 -24.91 -9.15
C LEU A 222 -1.41 -26.42 -9.46
N GLY A 223 -1.24 -27.24 -8.42
CA GLY A 223 -1.05 -28.69 -8.58
C GLY A 223 -2.23 -29.35 -9.27
N TRP A 224 -3.46 -28.93 -8.93
CA TRP A 224 -4.67 -29.43 -9.57
C TRP A 224 -4.72 -29.10 -11.07
N ILE A 225 -4.45 -27.85 -11.46
CA ILE A 225 -4.59 -27.47 -12.87
C ILE A 225 -3.49 -28.07 -13.74
N VAL A 226 -2.25 -28.15 -13.21
CA VAL A 226 -1.12 -28.77 -13.92
C VAL A 226 -1.38 -30.26 -14.13
N HIS A 227 -1.92 -30.94 -13.12
CA HIS A 227 -2.31 -32.35 -13.26
C HIS A 227 -3.42 -32.52 -14.31
N LYS A 228 -4.45 -31.66 -14.29
CA LYS A 228 -5.53 -31.71 -15.27
C LYS A 228 -5.10 -31.36 -16.69
N ALA A 229 -4.10 -30.50 -16.85
CA ALA A 229 -3.51 -30.15 -18.15
C ALA A 229 -2.58 -31.23 -18.72
N GLY A 230 -2.43 -32.40 -18.07
CA GLY A 230 -1.58 -33.48 -18.55
C GLY A 230 -0.10 -33.35 -18.18
N GLY A 231 0.24 -32.47 -17.22
CA GLY A 231 1.60 -32.25 -16.74
C GLY A 231 2.21 -30.91 -17.17
N SER A 232 3.52 -30.75 -16.95
CA SER A 232 4.24 -29.49 -17.18
C SER A 232 4.78 -29.33 -18.61
N GLY A 233 4.71 -30.36 -19.46
CA GLY A 233 5.37 -30.38 -20.76
C GLY A 233 4.87 -29.30 -21.73
N GLU A 234 3.58 -29.30 -22.04
CA GLU A 234 2.99 -28.35 -23.00
C GLU A 234 2.94 -26.91 -22.46
N LEU A 235 2.91 -26.78 -21.12
CA LEU A 235 2.83 -25.52 -20.42
C LEU A 235 3.95 -24.55 -20.79
N PHE A 236 5.18 -25.07 -20.87
CA PHE A 236 6.38 -24.28 -21.13
C PHE A 236 6.68 -24.13 -22.63
N ASN A 237 5.90 -24.78 -23.48
CA ASN A 237 6.04 -24.78 -24.94
C ASN A 237 5.04 -23.85 -25.66
N ILE A 238 4.20 -23.13 -24.91
CA ILE A 238 3.27 -22.15 -25.49
C ILE A 238 4.08 -20.99 -26.11
N PRO A 239 3.96 -20.76 -27.43
CA PRO A 239 4.69 -19.68 -28.09
C PRO A 239 4.14 -18.31 -27.69
N GLU A 240 5.00 -17.30 -27.71
CA GLU A 240 4.59 -15.91 -27.56
C GLU A 240 3.76 -15.45 -28.77
N THR A 241 2.82 -14.54 -28.55
CA THR A 241 1.93 -14.02 -29.61
C THR A 241 2.41 -12.69 -30.21
N VAL A 242 3.40 -12.06 -29.57
CA VAL A 242 3.96 -10.78 -29.98
C VAL A 242 5.46 -10.91 -30.22
N HIS A 243 5.97 -10.21 -31.24
CA HIS A 243 7.39 -10.26 -31.63
C HIS A 243 7.96 -8.87 -31.92
N GLY A 244 9.29 -8.79 -32.06
CA GLY A 244 10.01 -7.58 -32.45
C GLY A 244 9.87 -6.42 -31.45
N SER A 245 9.75 -5.20 -31.95
CA SER A 245 9.63 -3.99 -31.12
C SER A 245 8.37 -3.97 -30.26
N THR A 246 7.26 -4.51 -30.76
CA THR A 246 6.00 -4.65 -30.00
C THR A 246 6.21 -5.46 -28.73
N LYS A 247 6.95 -6.57 -28.82
CA LYS A 247 7.31 -7.39 -27.66
C LYS A 247 8.13 -6.59 -26.65
N ALA A 248 9.15 -5.85 -27.09
CA ALA A 248 10.01 -5.07 -26.20
C ALA A 248 9.24 -3.99 -25.43
N TYR A 249 8.37 -3.24 -26.11
CA TYR A 249 7.53 -2.23 -25.45
C TYR A 249 6.46 -2.84 -24.54
N LEU A 250 5.90 -4.00 -24.91
CA LEU A 250 4.97 -4.71 -24.03
C LEU A 250 5.69 -5.23 -22.77
N TRP A 251 6.90 -5.76 -22.92
CA TRP A 251 7.74 -6.19 -21.80
C TRP A 251 7.99 -5.05 -20.82
N LEU A 252 8.38 -3.87 -21.32
CA LEU A 252 8.56 -2.67 -20.50
C LEU A 252 7.26 -2.28 -19.81
N SER A 253 6.14 -2.25 -20.55
CA SER A 253 4.84 -1.88 -19.98
C SER A 253 4.38 -2.81 -18.88
N CYS A 254 4.60 -4.13 -19.04
CA CYS A 254 4.30 -5.11 -18.00
C CYS A 254 5.24 -4.94 -16.79
N MET A 255 6.52 -4.67 -17.02
CA MET A 255 7.48 -4.39 -15.94
C MET A 255 7.09 -3.14 -15.14
N SER A 256 6.77 -2.04 -15.82
CA SER A 256 6.20 -0.82 -15.23
C SER A 256 4.94 -1.11 -14.41
N ALA A 257 4.02 -1.93 -14.93
CA ALA A 257 2.79 -2.27 -14.23
C ALA A 257 3.04 -3.10 -12.97
N VAL A 258 3.95 -4.09 -13.02
CA VAL A 258 4.39 -4.87 -11.84
C VAL A 258 4.96 -3.94 -10.77
N THR A 259 5.80 -2.98 -11.17
CA THR A 259 6.36 -1.98 -10.26
C THR A 259 5.28 -1.06 -9.69
N GLY A 260 4.35 -0.62 -10.53
CA GLY A 260 3.17 0.17 -10.18
C GLY A 260 2.29 -0.50 -9.13
N SER A 261 2.21 -1.84 -9.13
CA SER A 261 1.43 -2.61 -8.14
C SER A 261 1.84 -2.39 -6.69
N TRP A 262 3.12 -2.07 -6.45
CA TRP A 262 3.64 -1.87 -5.10
C TRP A 262 4.14 -0.45 -4.86
N ALA A 263 3.97 0.43 -5.85
CA ALA A 263 4.36 1.83 -5.80
C ALA A 263 3.77 2.59 -4.62
N THR A 264 2.51 2.30 -4.28
CA THR A 264 1.80 2.99 -3.19
C THR A 264 2.54 2.72 -1.88
N LEU A 265 2.87 1.45 -1.63
CA LEU A 265 3.60 1.02 -0.45
C LEU A 265 5.03 1.54 -0.46
N ALA A 266 5.69 1.65 -1.62
CA ALA A 266 7.03 2.26 -1.71
C ALA A 266 7.05 3.73 -1.23
N CYS A 267 5.95 4.46 -1.36
CA CYS A 267 5.83 5.82 -0.81
C CYS A 267 5.54 5.78 0.69
N ASN A 268 4.58 4.97 1.15
CA ASN A 268 4.11 5.01 2.54
C ASN A 268 4.58 3.88 3.45
N ILE A 269 5.61 3.16 3.04
CA ILE A 269 6.35 2.25 3.90
C ILE A 269 6.75 2.90 5.25
N PRO A 270 7.01 4.24 5.39
CA PRO A 270 7.21 4.85 6.71
C PRO A 270 6.09 4.65 7.71
N ASP A 271 4.83 4.47 7.28
CA ASP A 271 3.69 4.22 8.17
C ASP A 271 3.85 2.90 8.95
N PHE A 272 4.57 1.94 8.36
CA PHE A 272 4.89 0.66 8.94
C PHE A 272 6.31 0.64 9.52
N SER A 273 7.29 1.22 8.81
CA SER A 273 8.70 1.21 9.19
C SER A 273 9.01 2.00 10.44
N ARG A 274 8.19 2.99 10.79
CA ARG A 274 8.28 3.70 12.07
C ARG A 274 8.16 2.82 13.32
N TYR A 275 7.58 1.62 13.21
CA TYR A 275 7.49 0.67 14.32
C TYR A 275 8.71 -0.26 14.43
N ALA A 276 9.67 -0.18 13.50
CA ALA A 276 10.87 -1.02 13.48
C ALA A 276 11.86 -0.62 14.58
N ARG A 277 12.54 -1.61 15.18
CA ARG A 277 13.61 -1.36 16.17
C ARG A 277 14.92 -0.86 15.56
N SER A 278 15.13 -1.10 14.27
CA SER A 278 16.38 -0.77 13.59
C SER A 278 16.17 -0.60 12.09
N THR A 279 16.98 0.25 11.49
CA THR A 279 17.04 0.47 10.04
C THR A 279 17.67 -0.71 9.29
N LYS A 280 18.50 -1.54 9.94
CA LYS A 280 19.19 -2.68 9.32
C LYS A 280 18.21 -3.66 8.66
N GLY A 281 17.05 -3.85 9.27
CA GLY A 281 16.00 -4.71 8.74
C GLY A 281 15.37 -4.20 7.44
N GLN A 282 15.54 -2.93 7.08
CA GLN A 282 15.08 -2.39 5.80
C GLN A 282 15.99 -2.82 4.65
N TYR A 283 17.32 -2.85 4.83
CA TYR A 283 18.23 -3.23 3.74
C TYR A 283 18.10 -4.69 3.30
N ILE A 284 17.79 -5.59 4.24
CA ILE A 284 17.55 -7.02 3.95
C ILE A 284 16.31 -7.21 3.07
N GLN A 285 15.37 -6.26 3.06
CA GLN A 285 14.19 -6.34 2.21
C GLN A 285 14.53 -6.19 0.72
N LEU A 286 15.66 -5.56 0.37
CA LEU A 286 16.04 -5.32 -1.02
C LEU A 286 16.16 -6.64 -1.84
N PRO A 287 16.89 -7.68 -1.37
CA PRO A 287 16.88 -8.99 -2.04
C PRO A 287 15.67 -9.85 -1.68
N PHE A 288 15.10 -9.71 -0.48
CA PHE A 288 14.02 -10.58 -0.02
C PHE A 288 12.70 -10.32 -0.77
N LEU A 289 12.38 -9.05 -1.04
CA LEU A 289 11.13 -8.68 -1.71
C LEU A 289 11.03 -9.26 -3.13
N PRO A 290 11.99 -9.02 -4.04
CA PRO A 290 11.92 -9.60 -5.38
C PRO A 290 11.82 -11.12 -5.35
N LEU A 291 12.52 -11.78 -4.42
CA LEU A 291 12.48 -13.23 -4.28
C LEU A 291 11.08 -13.75 -3.95
N ILE A 292 10.45 -13.23 -2.89
CA ILE A 292 9.15 -13.73 -2.44
C ILE A 292 8.02 -13.35 -3.40
N PHE A 293 8.08 -12.15 -3.99
CA PHE A 293 7.12 -11.71 -5.00
C PHE A 293 7.22 -12.54 -6.28
N THR A 294 8.44 -12.82 -6.74
CA THR A 294 8.67 -13.68 -7.91
C THR A 294 8.20 -15.10 -7.62
N ALA A 295 8.47 -15.65 -6.43
CA ALA A 295 7.99 -16.98 -6.06
C ALA A 295 6.47 -17.08 -6.13
N CYS A 296 5.74 -16.09 -5.61
CA CYS A 296 4.28 -16.03 -5.74
C CYS A 296 3.83 -15.84 -7.20
N GLY A 297 4.50 -14.95 -7.94
CA GLY A 297 4.20 -14.69 -9.35
C GLY A 297 4.39 -15.90 -10.25
N VAL A 298 5.40 -16.74 -9.98
CA VAL A 298 5.63 -18.01 -10.70
C VAL A 298 4.43 -18.95 -10.52
N LEU A 299 3.84 -19.03 -9.33
CA LEU A 299 2.64 -19.84 -9.12
C LEU A 299 1.49 -19.37 -10.04
N GLY A 300 1.31 -18.05 -10.16
CA GLY A 300 0.31 -17.45 -11.05
C GLY A 300 0.58 -17.71 -12.53
N ILE A 301 1.81 -17.44 -12.98
CA ILE A 301 2.28 -17.69 -14.34
C ILE A 301 2.03 -19.14 -14.77
N VAL A 302 2.50 -20.10 -13.97
CA VAL A 302 2.40 -21.52 -14.28
C VAL A 302 0.94 -21.97 -14.27
N THR A 303 0.13 -21.47 -13.33
CA THR A 303 -1.30 -21.79 -13.26
C THR A 303 -2.07 -21.23 -14.46
N THR A 304 -1.80 -19.99 -14.87
CA THR A 304 -2.47 -19.35 -16.00
C THR A 304 -2.09 -19.99 -17.33
N SER A 305 -0.82 -20.35 -17.53
CA SER A 305 -0.43 -21.14 -18.70
C SER A 305 -1.16 -22.50 -18.74
N ALA A 306 -1.39 -23.14 -17.59
CA ALA A 306 -2.02 -24.46 -17.53
C ALA A 306 -3.51 -24.36 -17.85
N SER A 307 -4.14 -23.26 -17.47
CA SER A 307 -5.52 -22.96 -17.84
C SER A 307 -5.70 -22.82 -19.35
N PHE A 308 -4.70 -22.31 -20.07
CA PHE A 308 -4.75 -22.20 -21.52
C PHE A 308 -4.69 -23.58 -22.20
N VAL A 309 -3.79 -24.46 -21.74
CA VAL A 309 -3.72 -25.85 -22.25
C VAL A 309 -5.05 -26.59 -22.03
N LEU A 310 -5.65 -26.42 -20.85
CA LEU A 310 -6.86 -27.15 -20.47
C LEU A 310 -8.15 -26.58 -21.09
N TYR A 311 -8.27 -25.25 -21.17
CA TYR A 311 -9.53 -24.57 -21.51
C TYR A 311 -9.45 -23.70 -22.77
N GLY A 312 -8.28 -23.60 -23.42
CA GLY A 312 -8.04 -22.72 -24.57
C GLY A 312 -8.11 -21.22 -24.25
N LYS A 313 -8.15 -20.85 -22.96
CA LYS A 313 -8.24 -19.46 -22.50
C LYS A 313 -7.36 -19.22 -21.28
N TYR A 314 -6.72 -18.05 -21.23
CA TYR A 314 -5.90 -17.63 -20.09
C TYR A 314 -6.79 -17.18 -18.92
N MET A 315 -6.98 -18.05 -17.93
CA MET A 315 -7.57 -17.69 -16.64
C MET A 315 -6.49 -17.03 -15.78
N TRP A 316 -6.45 -15.71 -15.80
CA TRP A 316 -5.48 -14.92 -15.04
C TRP A 316 -5.90 -14.72 -13.58
N ASN A 317 -7.20 -14.79 -13.29
CA ASN A 317 -7.73 -14.80 -11.94
C ASN A 317 -7.88 -16.25 -11.44
N PRO A 318 -7.25 -16.63 -10.31
CA PRO A 318 -7.30 -18.00 -9.81
C PRO A 318 -8.69 -18.42 -9.32
N LEU A 319 -9.58 -17.47 -9.01
CA LEU A 319 -10.96 -17.76 -8.64
C LEU A 319 -11.75 -18.31 -9.82
N ASP A 320 -11.43 -17.92 -11.06
CA ASP A 320 -12.05 -18.49 -12.27
C ASP A 320 -11.73 -19.97 -12.44
N ILE A 321 -10.55 -20.39 -11.99
CA ILE A 321 -10.11 -21.79 -11.98
C ILE A 321 -10.85 -22.56 -10.90
N ILE A 322 -10.92 -22.01 -9.69
CA ILE A 322 -11.65 -22.63 -8.57
C ILE A 322 -13.15 -22.77 -8.90
N ALA A 323 -13.72 -21.82 -9.65
CA ALA A 323 -15.11 -21.91 -10.11
C ALA A 323 -15.36 -23.14 -11.01
N GLN A 324 -14.34 -23.66 -11.71
CA GLN A 324 -14.46 -24.90 -12.50
C GLN A 324 -14.64 -26.15 -11.64
N TRP A 325 -14.40 -26.07 -10.32
CA TRP A 325 -14.55 -27.22 -9.42
C TRP A 325 -16.00 -27.44 -8.97
N LEU A 326 -16.91 -26.52 -9.32
CA LEU A 326 -18.30 -26.53 -8.85
C LEU A 326 -19.18 -27.64 -9.48
N ASP A 327 -18.68 -28.34 -10.50
CA ASP A 327 -19.48 -29.31 -11.28
C ASP A 327 -19.86 -30.59 -10.51
N ASN A 328 -19.10 -30.98 -9.49
CA ASN A 328 -19.35 -32.20 -8.73
C ASN A 328 -19.31 -31.98 -7.20
N PRO A 329 -19.95 -32.84 -6.38
CA PRO A 329 -20.06 -32.63 -4.94
C PRO A 329 -18.71 -32.53 -4.21
N GLY A 330 -17.72 -33.35 -4.58
CA GLY A 330 -16.38 -33.31 -3.98
C GLY A 330 -15.61 -32.04 -4.36
N GLY A 331 -15.70 -31.63 -5.63
CA GLY A 331 -15.13 -30.40 -6.15
C GLY A 331 -15.76 -29.14 -5.53
N ARG A 332 -17.07 -29.17 -5.25
CA ARG A 332 -17.77 -28.08 -4.54
C ARG A 332 -17.22 -27.87 -3.13
N ALA A 333 -16.94 -28.94 -2.39
CA ALA A 333 -16.32 -28.82 -1.08
C ALA A 333 -14.91 -28.20 -1.19
N ALA A 334 -14.10 -28.67 -2.14
CA ALA A 334 -12.78 -28.08 -2.39
C ALA A 334 -12.87 -26.59 -2.79
N ALA A 335 -13.83 -26.24 -3.65
CA ALA A 335 -14.08 -24.86 -4.08
C ALA A 335 -14.46 -23.96 -2.91
N PHE A 336 -15.30 -24.44 -2.00
CA PHE A 336 -15.69 -23.69 -0.80
C PHE A 336 -14.48 -23.38 0.08
N PHE A 337 -13.65 -24.37 0.41
CA PHE A 337 -12.49 -24.16 1.28
C PHE A 337 -11.41 -23.31 0.61
N ALA A 338 -11.18 -23.49 -0.69
CA ALA A 338 -10.25 -22.67 -1.46
C ALA A 338 -10.73 -21.20 -1.53
N ALA A 339 -12.01 -20.97 -1.82
CA ALA A 339 -12.59 -19.63 -1.84
C ALA A 339 -12.60 -18.99 -0.45
N LEU A 340 -12.86 -19.75 0.62
CA LEU A 340 -12.79 -19.27 2.00
C LEU A 340 -11.37 -18.83 2.37
N SER A 341 -10.36 -19.61 1.97
CA SER A 341 -8.96 -19.28 2.18
C SER A 341 -8.58 -17.96 1.49
N TRP A 342 -8.93 -17.82 0.20
CA TRP A 342 -8.72 -16.56 -0.53
C TRP A 342 -9.50 -15.40 0.08
N TYR A 343 -10.75 -15.62 0.51
CA TYR A 343 -11.54 -14.61 1.23
C TYR A 343 -10.80 -14.09 2.48
N ILE A 344 -10.26 -14.99 3.31
CA ILE A 344 -9.46 -14.62 4.49
C ILE A 344 -8.21 -13.84 4.08
N ALA A 345 -7.54 -14.24 3.00
CA ALA A 345 -6.38 -13.53 2.47
C ALA A 345 -6.71 -12.09 2.08
N GLN A 346 -7.81 -11.90 1.35
CA GLN A 346 -8.26 -10.59 0.87
C GLN A 346 -8.71 -9.67 2.01
N VAL A 347 -9.48 -10.19 2.96
CA VAL A 347 -9.86 -9.44 4.17
C VAL A 347 -8.63 -9.01 4.95
N GLY A 348 -7.68 -9.94 5.16
CA GLY A 348 -6.43 -9.66 5.87
C GLY A 348 -5.58 -8.58 5.20
N THR A 349 -5.33 -8.70 3.90
CA THR A 349 -4.59 -7.69 3.11
C THR A 349 -5.30 -6.33 3.14
N ASN A 350 -6.63 -6.31 3.02
CA ASN A 350 -7.36 -5.05 3.05
C ASN A 350 -7.26 -4.31 4.39
N ILE A 351 -7.25 -5.06 5.49
CA ILE A 351 -7.08 -4.47 6.82
C ILE A 351 -5.69 -3.87 6.95
N THR A 352 -4.63 -4.62 6.59
CA THR A 352 -3.25 -4.21 6.84
C THR A 352 -2.71 -3.18 5.86
N ALA A 353 -2.90 -3.42 4.56
CA ALA A 353 -2.26 -2.63 3.52
C ALA A 353 -3.08 -1.40 3.10
N ASN A 354 -4.41 -1.52 3.09
CA ASN A 354 -5.26 -0.55 2.39
C ASN A 354 -6.05 0.33 3.35
N SER A 355 -6.82 -0.24 4.29
CA SER A 355 -7.73 0.53 5.14
C SER A 355 -6.98 1.39 6.15
N ILE A 356 -5.96 0.84 6.81
CA ILE A 356 -5.17 1.58 7.81
C ILE A 356 -4.39 2.70 7.15
N SER A 357 -3.76 2.42 6.03
CA SER A 357 -3.03 3.43 5.27
C SER A 357 -3.97 4.56 4.86
N ALA A 358 -5.13 4.25 4.26
CA ALA A 358 -6.12 5.26 3.89
C ALA A 358 -6.61 6.06 5.12
N ALA A 359 -6.86 5.40 6.24
CA ALA A 359 -7.29 6.04 7.47
C ALA A 359 -6.22 7.00 8.01
N ASN A 360 -4.95 6.60 8.05
CA ASN A 360 -3.83 7.43 8.50
C ASN A 360 -3.72 8.74 7.69
N ASP A 361 -3.90 8.69 6.37
CA ASP A 361 -3.89 9.91 5.57
C ASP A 361 -5.09 10.80 5.86
N LEU A 362 -6.29 10.21 6.00
CA LEU A 362 -7.51 10.96 6.26
C LEU A 362 -7.48 11.63 7.64
N THR A 363 -6.84 11.03 8.64
CA THR A 363 -6.64 11.66 9.95
C THR A 363 -5.65 12.83 9.86
N VAL A 364 -4.71 12.82 8.93
CA VAL A 364 -3.80 13.96 8.67
C VAL A 364 -4.49 15.07 7.90
N LEU A 365 -5.36 14.73 6.94
CA LEU A 365 -6.09 15.69 6.12
C LEU A 365 -7.19 16.40 6.92
N PHE A 366 -7.89 15.66 7.78
CA PHE A 366 -9.03 16.17 8.54
C PHE A 366 -8.93 15.81 10.04
N PRO A 367 -7.84 16.20 10.74
CA PRO A 367 -7.58 15.80 12.13
C PRO A 367 -8.68 16.22 13.11
N ARG A 368 -9.39 17.31 12.81
CA ARG A 368 -10.52 17.81 13.59
C ARG A 368 -11.77 16.92 13.51
N TRP A 369 -11.90 16.11 12.45
CA TRP A 369 -13.14 15.40 12.11
C TRP A 369 -12.98 13.89 11.98
N VAL A 370 -11.78 13.42 11.63
CA VAL A 370 -11.51 12.03 11.28
C VAL A 370 -10.49 11.44 12.25
N ASN A 371 -10.87 10.31 12.86
CA ASN A 371 -9.96 9.41 13.57
C ASN A 371 -9.83 8.12 12.76
N ILE A 372 -8.94 7.21 13.15
CA ILE A 372 -8.68 5.97 12.42
C ILE A 372 -9.97 5.18 12.12
N LYS A 373 -10.87 5.05 13.11
CA LYS A 373 -12.14 4.32 12.92
C LYS A 373 -13.04 4.98 11.87
N ARG A 374 -13.20 6.31 11.92
CA ARG A 374 -13.97 7.07 10.93
C ARG A 374 -13.29 7.02 9.56
N GLY A 375 -11.96 7.10 9.52
CA GLY A 375 -11.15 6.98 8.31
C GLY A 375 -11.35 5.64 7.62
N CYS A 376 -11.32 4.52 8.36
CA CYS A 376 -11.62 3.19 7.82
C CYS A 376 -13.03 3.10 7.20
N ILE A 377 -14.05 3.70 7.83
CA ILE A 377 -15.42 3.71 7.30
C ILE A 377 -15.52 4.53 6.02
N ILE A 378 -14.94 5.73 6.01
CA ILE A 378 -14.91 6.60 4.83
C ILE A 378 -14.19 5.88 3.68
N ALA A 379 -13.03 5.29 3.96
CA ALA A 379 -12.27 4.52 2.99
C ALA A 379 -13.08 3.32 2.46
N ALA A 380 -13.77 2.57 3.32
CA ALA A 380 -14.59 1.43 2.91
C ALA A 380 -15.79 1.83 2.03
N VAL A 381 -16.40 2.99 2.28
CA VAL A 381 -17.52 3.49 1.46
C VAL A 381 -17.03 4.01 0.12
N ILE A 382 -16.01 4.88 0.13
CA ILE A 382 -15.47 5.49 -1.10
C ILE A 382 -14.79 4.41 -1.96
N GLY A 383 -13.89 3.63 -1.36
CA GLY A 383 -13.19 2.55 -2.03
C GLY A 383 -14.12 1.45 -2.53
N GLY A 384 -15.13 1.10 -1.72
CA GLY A 384 -16.07 0.05 -2.10
C GLY A 384 -17.08 0.46 -3.17
N TRP A 385 -17.71 1.62 -3.03
CA TRP A 385 -18.89 1.96 -3.83
C TRP A 385 -18.67 3.09 -4.83
N VAL A 386 -17.89 4.11 -4.47
CA VAL A 386 -17.71 5.31 -5.32
C VAL A 386 -16.75 5.01 -6.48
N ILE A 387 -15.73 4.20 -6.23
CA ILE A 387 -14.67 3.86 -7.20
C ILE A 387 -15.13 2.85 -8.25
N VAL A 388 -16.16 2.04 -7.97
CA VAL A 388 -16.68 1.01 -8.89
C VAL A 388 -15.57 0.01 -9.31
N PRO A 389 -14.91 -0.66 -8.35
CA PRO A 389 -13.67 -1.42 -8.59
C PRO A 389 -13.81 -2.59 -9.55
N TRP A 390 -15.00 -3.20 -9.64
CA TRP A 390 -15.26 -4.33 -10.54
C TRP A 390 -15.12 -3.99 -12.03
N LYS A 391 -15.25 -2.70 -12.41
CA LYS A 391 -14.99 -2.27 -13.78
C LYS A 391 -13.50 -2.27 -14.14
N ILE A 392 -12.62 -2.14 -13.14
CA ILE A 392 -11.17 -2.19 -13.35
C ILE A 392 -10.74 -3.64 -13.58
N LEU A 393 -11.33 -4.57 -12.83
CA LEU A 393 -11.07 -6.02 -12.93
C LEU A 393 -11.77 -6.71 -14.12
N SER A 394 -12.45 -5.96 -14.99
CA SER A 394 -13.18 -6.56 -16.11
C SER A 394 -12.28 -7.19 -17.16
N SER A 395 -11.02 -6.75 -17.26
CA SER A 395 -10.01 -7.34 -18.15
C SER A 395 -8.59 -7.13 -17.62
N ALA A 396 -7.67 -8.00 -18.02
CA ALA A 396 -6.24 -7.88 -17.73
C ALA A 396 -5.66 -6.55 -18.26
N GLN A 397 -6.12 -6.11 -19.44
CA GLN A 397 -5.67 -4.85 -20.06
C GLN A 397 -6.11 -3.63 -19.25
N THR A 398 -7.37 -3.57 -18.83
CA THR A 398 -7.89 -2.47 -17.98
C THR A 398 -7.16 -2.44 -16.64
N PHE A 399 -6.91 -3.60 -16.05
CA PHE A 399 -6.16 -3.73 -14.81
C PHE A 399 -4.72 -3.21 -14.96
N LEU A 400 -3.97 -3.67 -15.98
CA LEU A 400 -2.61 -3.21 -16.25
C LEU A 400 -2.53 -1.72 -16.61
N ALA A 401 -3.49 -1.20 -17.37
CA ALA A 401 -3.57 0.23 -17.71
C ALA A 401 -3.77 1.09 -16.45
N PHE A 402 -4.62 0.63 -15.53
CA PHE A 402 -4.80 1.23 -14.21
C PHE A 402 -3.49 1.20 -13.42
N MET A 403 -2.79 0.05 -13.37
CA MET A 403 -1.50 -0.09 -12.67
C MET A 403 -0.43 0.89 -13.17
N GLY A 404 -0.26 0.98 -14.49
CA GLY A 404 0.66 1.94 -15.11
C GLY A 404 0.24 3.38 -14.83
N GLY A 405 -1.05 3.70 -14.91
CA GLY A 405 -1.48 5.09 -14.78
C GLY A 405 -1.13 5.77 -13.45
N TYR A 406 -1.05 5.00 -12.36
CA TYR A 406 -0.62 5.54 -11.07
C TYR A 406 0.88 5.56 -10.87
N ALA A 407 1.62 4.65 -11.53
CA ALA A 407 3.07 4.66 -11.52
C ALA A 407 3.61 6.03 -11.95
N VAL A 408 2.96 6.68 -12.92
CA VAL A 408 3.24 8.06 -13.36
C VAL A 408 3.35 9.07 -12.21
N PHE A 409 2.47 9.00 -11.21
CA PHE A 409 2.45 9.96 -10.10
C PHE A 409 3.28 9.49 -8.91
N LEU A 410 3.28 8.20 -8.60
CA LEU A 410 3.97 7.68 -7.42
C LEU A 410 5.48 7.54 -7.60
N ALA A 411 5.93 7.17 -8.79
CA ALA A 411 7.35 7.08 -9.09
C ALA A 411 8.09 8.38 -8.77
N PRO A 412 7.65 9.56 -9.27
CA PRO A 412 8.32 10.80 -8.95
C PRO A 412 8.20 11.19 -7.47
N MET A 413 7.08 10.91 -6.78
CA MET A 413 6.95 11.16 -5.34
C MET A 413 7.97 10.34 -4.54
N ALA A 414 8.06 9.04 -4.80
CA ALA A 414 9.00 8.15 -4.15
C ALA A 414 10.45 8.59 -4.39
N GLY A 415 10.78 8.98 -5.63
CA GLY A 415 12.10 9.48 -6.00
C GLY A 415 12.47 10.79 -5.32
N ILE A 416 11.53 11.74 -5.20
CA ILE A 416 11.76 13.02 -4.52
C ILE A 416 11.99 12.82 -3.02
N ILE A 417 11.20 11.96 -2.36
CA ILE A 417 11.38 11.66 -0.93
C ILE A 417 12.74 10.99 -0.70
N ALA A 418 13.08 9.99 -1.53
CA ALA A 418 14.34 9.28 -1.41
C ALA A 418 15.54 10.21 -1.65
N SER A 419 15.53 11.00 -2.73
CA SER A 419 16.63 11.92 -3.06
C SER A 419 16.78 13.05 -2.03
N ASP A 420 15.67 13.56 -1.48
CA ASP A 420 15.71 14.56 -0.41
C ASP A 420 16.44 14.06 0.82
N TYR A 421 16.06 12.88 1.32
CA TYR A 421 16.65 12.32 2.51
C TYR A 421 18.10 11.87 2.28
N TRP A 422 18.37 11.13 1.21
CA TRP A 422 19.68 10.49 1.02
C TRP A 422 20.73 11.41 0.37
N LEU A 423 20.34 12.18 -0.65
CA LEU A 423 21.30 12.94 -1.47
C LEU A 423 21.40 14.40 -1.04
N VAL A 424 20.27 15.09 -0.87
CA VAL A 424 20.23 16.53 -0.58
C VAL A 424 20.52 16.80 0.89
N LYS A 425 19.76 16.16 1.80
CA LYS A 425 19.87 16.39 3.24
C LYS A 425 20.79 15.41 3.95
N ARG A 426 21.30 14.39 3.25
CA ARG A 426 22.29 13.41 3.77
C ARG A 426 21.90 12.80 5.12
N GLN A 427 20.62 12.45 5.24
CA GLN A 427 19.95 11.88 6.41
C GLN A 427 19.75 12.85 7.60
N ASN A 428 20.01 14.15 7.43
CA ASN A 428 19.86 15.14 8.49
C ASN A 428 18.52 15.87 8.36
N ILE A 429 17.53 15.45 9.15
CA ILE A 429 16.18 16.04 9.19
C ILE A 429 15.86 16.50 10.62
N ASP A 430 15.20 17.66 10.73
CA ASP A 430 14.65 18.25 11.94
C ASP A 430 13.22 17.75 12.14
N VAL A 431 13.03 16.69 12.92
CA VAL A 431 11.71 16.09 13.09
C VAL A 431 10.70 17.07 13.71
N PRO A 432 11.01 17.82 14.80
CA PRO A 432 10.10 18.83 15.34
C PRO A 432 9.64 19.86 14.31
N ALA A 433 10.55 20.38 13.47
CA ALA A 433 10.20 21.37 12.46
C ALA A 433 9.24 20.84 11.36
N LEU A 434 9.08 19.52 11.20
CA LEU A 434 8.08 18.95 10.28
C LEU A 434 6.64 19.13 10.78
N TYR A 435 6.44 19.41 12.07
CA TYR A 435 5.12 19.60 12.67
C TYR A 435 4.69 21.08 12.69
N ASP A 436 5.62 22.01 12.53
CA ASP A 436 5.36 23.45 12.52
C ASP A 436 5.21 24.00 11.08
N PRO A 437 4.04 24.56 10.69
CA PRO A 437 3.86 25.26 9.41
C PRO A 437 4.80 26.46 9.21
N TYR A 438 5.29 27.04 10.30
CA TYR A 438 6.23 28.16 10.31
C TYR A 438 7.67 27.70 10.52
N GLY A 439 7.88 26.39 10.63
CA GLY A 439 9.19 25.77 10.80
C GLY A 439 10.03 25.77 9.53
N ARG A 440 11.19 25.13 9.66
CA ARG A 440 12.27 25.09 8.66
C ARG A 440 11.85 24.53 7.29
N TYR A 441 10.82 23.70 7.24
CA TYR A 441 10.29 23.08 6.01
C TYR A 441 9.13 23.85 5.37
N ARG A 442 8.97 25.13 5.72
CA ARG A 442 7.98 26.00 5.07
C ARG A 442 8.35 26.31 3.62
N TYR A 443 9.64 26.44 3.28
CA TYR A 443 10.07 26.92 1.96
C TYR A 443 9.35 28.23 1.57
N VAL A 444 8.99 28.39 0.29
CA VAL A 444 8.28 29.58 -0.19
C VAL A 444 6.78 29.36 -0.04
N GLY A 445 6.17 30.02 0.94
CA GLY A 445 4.72 29.96 1.15
C GLY A 445 4.17 28.56 1.49
N GLY A 446 4.99 27.66 2.03
CA GLY A 446 4.63 26.27 2.32
C GLY A 446 4.89 25.28 1.17
N VAL A 447 5.52 25.74 0.08
CA VAL A 447 5.75 24.95 -1.12
C VAL A 447 7.25 24.92 -1.45
N ASN A 448 7.82 23.72 -1.59
CA ASN A 448 9.13 23.56 -2.20
C ASN A 448 9.00 23.56 -3.73
N TRP A 449 9.27 24.69 -4.37
CA TRP A 449 9.19 24.82 -5.82
C TRP A 449 10.08 23.82 -6.56
N ARG A 450 11.19 23.37 -5.95
CA ARG A 450 12.12 22.37 -6.52
C ARG A 450 11.45 21.02 -6.66
N ALA A 451 10.72 20.60 -5.61
CA ALA A 451 9.92 19.38 -5.62
C ALA A 451 8.75 19.50 -6.61
N ALA A 452 8.05 20.65 -6.61
CA ALA A 452 6.94 20.89 -7.53
C ALA A 452 7.39 20.80 -9.00
N LEU A 453 8.49 21.46 -9.36
CA LEU A 453 9.00 21.47 -10.72
C LEU A 453 9.54 20.10 -11.14
N ALA A 454 10.33 19.44 -10.28
CA ALA A 454 10.79 18.07 -10.54
C ALA A 454 9.61 17.11 -10.76
N PHE A 455 8.57 17.21 -9.93
CA PHE A 455 7.36 16.41 -10.06
C PHE A 455 6.62 16.68 -11.37
N LEU A 456 6.39 17.95 -11.73
CA LEU A 456 5.68 18.32 -12.95
C LEU A 456 6.42 17.88 -14.22
N VAL A 457 7.75 18.00 -14.25
CA VAL A 457 8.57 17.59 -15.39
C VAL A 457 8.64 16.06 -15.52
N SER A 458 8.55 15.31 -14.42
CA SER A 458 8.47 13.84 -14.45
C SER A 458 7.08 13.32 -14.86
N VAL A 459 6.01 13.99 -14.42
CA VAL A 459 4.62 13.58 -14.70
C VAL A 459 4.18 14.01 -16.11
N GLY A 460 4.45 15.25 -16.49
CA GLY A 460 3.93 15.89 -17.70
C GLY A 460 4.10 15.06 -18.98
N PRO A 461 5.32 14.58 -19.30
CA PRO A 461 5.58 13.77 -20.49
C PRO A 461 4.80 12.45 -20.56
N ASN A 462 4.37 11.90 -19.41
CA ASN A 462 3.63 10.63 -19.35
C ASN A 462 2.11 10.82 -19.44
N LEU A 463 1.57 12.04 -19.23
CA LEU A 463 0.13 12.30 -19.27
C LEU A 463 -0.53 11.93 -20.60
N PRO A 464 0.06 12.19 -21.79
CA PRO A 464 -0.53 11.75 -23.05
C PRO A 464 -0.64 10.23 -23.16
N GLY A 465 0.38 9.51 -22.68
CA GLY A 465 0.39 8.05 -22.64
C GLY A 465 -0.66 7.46 -21.71
N LEU A 466 -0.87 8.10 -20.56
CA LEU A 466 -1.96 7.77 -19.63
C LEU A 466 -3.34 7.98 -20.27
N ALA A 467 -3.55 9.10 -20.96
CA ALA A 467 -4.81 9.34 -21.67
C ALA A 467 -5.07 8.29 -22.77
N TYR A 468 -4.00 7.86 -23.46
CA TYR A 468 -4.08 6.79 -24.45
C TYR A 468 -4.36 5.42 -23.84
N SER A 469 -3.78 5.08 -22.68
CA SER A 469 -3.99 3.78 -22.04
C SER A 469 -5.44 3.57 -21.59
N ILE A 470 -6.13 4.65 -21.22
CA ILE A 470 -7.54 4.64 -20.79
C ILE A 470 -8.49 4.69 -22.00
N ASN A 471 -8.19 5.51 -23.01
CA ASN A 471 -9.04 5.66 -24.20
C ASN A 471 -8.20 5.56 -25.50
N PRO A 472 -7.80 4.35 -25.92
CA PRO A 472 -6.95 4.19 -27.10
C PRO A 472 -7.61 4.62 -28.41
N SER A 473 -8.95 4.57 -28.48
CA SER A 473 -9.72 4.91 -29.69
C SER A 473 -9.99 6.40 -29.83
N GLY A 474 -10.11 7.14 -28.72
CA GLY A 474 -10.40 8.57 -28.72
C GLY A 474 -9.18 9.49 -28.52
N THR A 475 -8.01 8.94 -28.16
CA THR A 475 -6.80 9.74 -27.88
C THR A 475 -5.74 9.50 -28.94
N HIS A 476 -5.38 10.55 -29.68
CA HIS A 476 -4.31 10.48 -30.69
C HIS A 476 -3.01 11.10 -30.14
N ILE A 477 -1.95 10.30 -30.05
CA ILE A 477 -0.63 10.71 -29.56
C ILE A 477 0.49 10.17 -30.44
N SER A 478 1.66 10.80 -30.39
CA SER A 478 2.84 10.37 -31.13
C SER A 478 3.35 9.00 -30.63
N GLN A 479 4.04 8.26 -31.50
CA GLN A 479 4.66 6.98 -31.11
C GLN A 479 5.69 7.16 -29.99
N GLY A 480 6.41 8.29 -29.96
CA GLY A 480 7.35 8.61 -28.89
C GLY A 480 6.67 8.71 -27.53
N ALA A 481 5.49 9.34 -27.44
CA ALA A 481 4.72 9.43 -26.20
C ALA A 481 4.17 8.06 -25.75
N LYS A 482 3.75 7.21 -26.70
CA LYS A 482 3.36 5.82 -26.41
C LYS A 482 4.53 5.04 -25.83
N ASN A 483 5.69 5.13 -26.47
CA ASN A 483 6.90 4.42 -26.05
C ASN A 483 7.38 4.89 -24.67
N LEU A 484 7.37 6.20 -24.40
CA LEU A 484 7.76 6.75 -23.10
C LEU A 484 6.93 6.18 -21.95
N TYR A 485 5.61 6.07 -22.16
CA TYR A 485 4.69 5.54 -21.16
C TYR A 485 4.92 4.06 -20.84
N THR A 486 5.56 3.29 -21.72
CA THR A 486 5.86 1.88 -21.45
C THR A 486 6.89 1.68 -20.34
N PHE A 487 7.70 2.70 -20.01
CA PHE A 487 8.66 2.67 -18.90
C PHE A 487 8.45 3.88 -17.98
N ASP A 488 7.21 4.35 -17.88
CA ASP A 488 6.77 5.49 -17.08
C ASP A 488 7.30 5.50 -15.64
N TRP A 489 7.36 4.35 -14.97
CA TRP A 489 7.92 4.23 -13.62
C TRP A 489 9.39 4.63 -13.59
N LEU A 490 10.21 4.02 -14.45
CA LEU A 490 11.65 4.28 -14.50
C LEU A 490 11.92 5.73 -14.87
N PHE A 491 11.20 6.23 -15.87
CA PHE A 491 11.29 7.63 -16.25
C PHE A 491 10.93 8.54 -15.08
N GLY A 492 9.76 8.35 -14.46
CA GLY A 492 9.28 9.18 -13.37
C GLY A 492 10.20 9.16 -12.14
N PHE A 493 10.68 7.98 -11.75
CA PHE A 493 11.56 7.82 -10.59
C PHE A 493 12.94 8.44 -10.82
N VAL A 494 13.59 8.14 -11.95
CA VAL A 494 14.95 8.61 -12.24
C VAL A 494 14.96 10.12 -12.52
N THR A 495 14.02 10.60 -13.34
CA THR A 495 13.96 12.03 -13.66
C THR A 495 13.68 12.88 -12.43
N SER A 496 12.81 12.43 -11.52
CA SER A 496 12.50 13.20 -10.32
C SER A 496 13.69 13.29 -9.38
N ILE A 497 14.47 12.21 -9.22
CA ILE A 497 15.72 12.20 -8.45
C ILE A 497 16.73 13.18 -9.05
N VAL A 498 16.98 13.08 -10.35
CA VAL A 498 17.98 13.92 -11.04
C VAL A 498 17.59 15.39 -10.95
N LEU A 499 16.34 15.74 -11.28
CA LEU A 499 15.87 17.12 -11.29
C LEU A 499 15.80 17.69 -9.88
N TYR A 500 15.23 16.96 -8.91
CA TYR A 500 15.13 17.44 -7.53
C TYR A 500 16.51 17.67 -6.92
N THR A 501 17.42 16.72 -7.09
CA THR A 501 18.80 16.84 -6.61
C THR A 501 19.51 18.00 -7.30
N GLY A 502 19.41 18.10 -8.63
CA GLY A 502 20.00 19.19 -9.41
C GLY A 502 19.52 20.57 -8.96
N PHE A 503 18.20 20.78 -8.87
CA PHE A 503 17.63 22.04 -8.38
C PHE A 503 18.02 22.35 -6.94
N SER A 504 18.11 21.33 -6.08
CA SER A 504 18.49 21.50 -4.68
C SER A 504 19.99 21.77 -4.48
N LEU A 505 20.85 21.33 -5.40
CA LEU A 505 22.28 21.63 -5.38
C LEU A 505 22.59 23.01 -5.99
N VAL A 506 21.94 23.36 -7.11
CA VAL A 506 22.13 24.66 -7.78
C VAL A 506 21.50 25.80 -6.99
N PHE A 507 20.31 25.57 -6.43
CA PHE A 507 19.58 26.55 -5.64
C PHE A 507 19.31 25.99 -4.23
N PRO A 508 20.29 25.89 -3.33
CA PRO A 508 20.08 25.23 -2.04
C PRO A 508 19.09 25.99 -1.14
N ALA A 509 18.14 25.25 -0.56
CA ALA A 509 17.29 25.76 0.51
C ALA A 509 18.08 25.70 1.83
N LYS A 510 19.01 26.65 2.02
CA LYS A 510 19.96 26.67 3.15
C LYS A 510 19.29 26.51 4.51
N GLU A 511 18.11 27.10 4.68
CA GLU A 511 17.31 26.97 5.89
C GLU A 511 16.96 25.50 6.17
N SER A 512 16.61 24.69 5.17
CA SER A 512 16.24 23.28 5.34
C SER A 512 17.38 22.30 5.61
N LEU A 513 18.65 22.74 5.52
CA LEU A 513 19.82 21.89 5.62
C LEU A 513 20.41 21.91 7.04
N LEU A 514 20.88 20.75 7.48
CA LEU A 514 21.45 20.53 8.81
C LEU A 514 22.75 19.73 8.73
N GLY A 515 23.64 19.96 9.70
CA GLY A 515 24.87 19.16 9.87
C GLY A 515 24.63 17.79 10.53
N HIS A 516 23.58 17.69 11.35
CA HIS A 516 23.15 16.49 12.07
C HIS A 516 21.62 16.42 12.15
N PRO A 517 21.01 15.23 12.28
CA PRO A 517 19.55 15.11 12.45
C PRO A 517 19.11 15.65 13.82
N ILE A 518 17.85 16.09 13.95
CA ILE A 518 17.22 16.40 15.24
C ILE A 518 16.01 15.47 15.37
N PHE A 519 16.07 14.55 16.33
CA PHE A 519 15.03 13.55 16.53
C PHE A 519 13.87 14.11 17.36
N GLY A 520 12.67 13.59 17.10
CA GLY A 520 11.48 13.87 17.90
C GLY A 520 11.32 12.93 19.11
N HIS A 521 12.29 12.06 19.35
CA HIS A 521 12.35 11.04 20.41
C HIS A 521 13.79 10.99 20.95
N ALA A 522 14.01 10.27 22.06
CA ALA A 522 15.35 10.06 22.60
C ALA A 522 16.24 9.37 21.54
N PRO A 523 17.44 9.88 21.24
CA PRO A 523 18.32 9.28 20.25
C PRO A 523 18.69 7.84 20.62
N SER A 524 18.89 6.99 19.62
CA SER A 524 19.38 5.62 19.83
C SER A 524 20.87 5.61 20.15
N ASP A 525 21.39 4.54 20.75
CA ASP A 525 22.83 4.36 21.01
C ASP A 525 23.68 4.58 19.72
N GLU A 526 23.19 4.10 18.56
CA GLU A 526 23.85 4.31 17.26
C GLU A 526 23.84 5.79 16.82
N ASP A 527 22.80 6.56 17.20
CA ASP A 527 22.73 8.00 16.92
C ASP A 527 23.59 8.81 17.89
N GLU A 528 23.67 8.41 19.17
CA GLU A 528 24.56 9.00 20.17
C GLU A 528 26.03 8.84 19.78
N GLU A 529 26.48 7.65 19.38
CA GLU A 529 27.83 7.43 18.85
C GLU A 529 28.15 8.34 17.65
N ARG A 530 27.16 8.58 16.78
CA ARG A 530 27.30 9.45 15.61
C ARG A 530 27.36 10.93 16.00
N TYR A 531 26.61 11.35 17.02
CA TYR A 531 26.70 12.70 17.57
C TYR A 531 28.07 12.94 18.20
N GLU A 532 28.56 12.01 19.02
CA GLU A 532 29.90 12.10 19.62
C GLU A 532 31.00 12.19 18.56
N GLY A 533 30.92 11.37 17.50
CA GLY A 533 31.84 11.45 16.37
C GLY A 533 31.78 12.78 15.60
N TYR A 534 30.62 13.46 15.60
CA TYR A 534 30.46 14.79 15.00
C TYR A 534 31.01 15.90 15.92
N GLU A 535 30.69 15.85 17.22
CA GLU A 535 31.22 16.78 18.23
C GLU A 535 32.75 16.74 18.26
N GLY A 536 33.33 15.53 18.21
CA GLY A 536 34.77 15.31 18.15
C GLY A 536 35.44 15.84 16.87
N LYS A 537 34.71 15.96 15.75
CA LYS A 537 35.24 16.49 14.48
C LYS A 537 35.06 17.99 14.29
N TYR A 538 33.98 18.58 14.81
CA TYR A 538 33.57 19.94 14.45
C TYR A 538 33.44 20.91 15.63
N GLY A 539 33.65 20.45 16.88
CA GLY A 539 33.73 21.31 18.05
C GLY A 539 32.46 22.10 18.33
N GLY A 540 31.45 21.45 18.90
CA GLY A 540 30.23 22.10 19.39
C GLY A 540 29.26 21.10 19.99
N LYS A 541 28.68 21.40 21.17
CA LYS A 541 27.68 20.54 21.82
C LYS A 541 26.39 20.50 21.01
N VAL A 542 25.93 19.31 20.67
CA VAL A 542 24.62 19.04 20.06
C VAL A 542 23.55 19.29 21.12
N SER A 543 22.62 20.21 20.85
CA SER A 543 21.45 20.39 21.71
C SER A 543 20.49 19.24 21.48
N THR A 544 20.41 18.31 22.42
CA THR A 544 19.42 17.21 22.47
C THR A 544 18.05 17.69 22.97
N GLY A 545 17.79 18.99 22.95
CA GLY A 545 16.63 19.61 23.58
C GLY A 545 15.33 19.31 22.85
N ASN A 546 14.62 18.28 23.31
CA ASN A 546 13.18 18.14 23.09
C ASN A 546 12.47 19.27 23.88
N PRO A 547 11.78 20.24 23.25
CA PRO A 547 11.12 21.33 23.98
C PRO A 547 9.93 20.84 24.82
N LYS A 548 9.47 19.60 24.64
CA LYS A 548 8.41 18.97 25.43
C LYS A 548 8.80 17.55 25.75
N GLY A 549 9.26 17.31 26.98
CA GLY A 549 9.44 15.94 27.48
C GLY A 549 8.14 15.14 27.31
N PHE A 550 8.25 13.85 27.03
CA PHE A 550 7.14 12.88 26.86
C PHE A 550 6.31 12.65 28.14
N GLY A 551 6.22 13.63 29.04
CA GLY A 551 5.72 13.46 30.40
C GLY A 551 4.21 13.54 30.59
N ASN A 552 3.40 13.80 29.55
CA ASN A 552 1.95 14.06 29.74
C ASN A 552 1.04 13.49 28.64
N VAL A 553 1.47 12.46 27.89
CA VAL A 553 0.51 11.67 27.12
C VAL A 553 0.07 10.51 27.99
N ASP A 554 -0.96 10.74 28.81
CA ASP A 554 -1.68 9.64 29.45
C ASP A 554 -2.02 8.62 28.36
N ALA A 555 -1.50 7.41 28.54
CA ALA A 555 -1.74 6.27 27.68
C ALA A 555 -3.25 6.14 27.47
N VAL A 556 -3.74 6.52 26.29
CA VAL A 556 -5.12 6.26 25.90
C VAL A 556 -5.21 4.76 25.63
N ASP A 557 -5.51 4.01 26.69
CA ASP A 557 -5.99 2.62 26.72
C ASP A 557 -5.86 1.86 25.39
N VAL A 558 -4.62 1.55 25.02
CA VAL A 558 -4.31 0.40 24.19
C VAL A 558 -3.78 -0.66 25.16
N LEU A 559 -4.68 -1.32 25.91
CA LEU A 559 -4.62 -2.71 26.38
C LEU A 559 -5.47 -2.91 27.65
N GLY A 560 -6.56 -3.64 27.51
CA GLY A 560 -7.11 -4.41 28.63
C GLY A 560 -6.20 -5.61 28.88
N ALA A 561 -5.27 -5.47 29.80
CA ALA A 561 -4.52 -6.56 30.41
C ALA A 561 -4.87 -6.59 31.90
N THR A 562 -5.88 -7.37 32.26
CA THR A 562 -6.13 -7.73 33.66
C THR A 562 -5.08 -8.75 34.09
N GLY A 563 -4.03 -8.28 34.76
CA GLY A 563 -3.13 -9.10 35.57
C GLY A 563 -3.46 -8.88 37.05
N GLY A 564 -3.86 -9.94 37.74
CA GLY A 564 -4.14 -9.92 39.17
C GLY A 564 -2.88 -10.03 40.05
N SER A 565 -3.15 -9.94 41.35
CA SER A 565 -2.26 -10.17 42.49
C SER A 565 -1.36 -9.00 42.88
N ASN A 566 -1.69 -8.35 44.00
CA ASN A 566 -1.00 -8.64 45.26
C ASN A 566 -1.79 -8.15 46.47
N ALA A 567 -2.06 -9.10 47.36
CA ALA A 567 -2.59 -8.88 48.69
C ALA A 567 -1.48 -8.37 49.62
N GLU A 568 -1.80 -7.36 50.40
CA GLU A 568 -0.97 -6.79 51.45
C GLU A 568 -0.93 -7.70 52.70
N ARG A 569 0.28 -7.98 53.16
CA ARG A 569 0.67 -8.10 54.58
C ARG A 569 1.79 -7.07 54.74
N GLY A 570 1.84 -6.14 55.67
CA GLY A 570 1.11 -5.81 56.89
C GLY A 570 2.12 -5.09 57.80
N MET A 571 1.68 -4.16 58.65
CA MET A 571 2.16 -3.91 60.03
C MET A 571 1.82 -2.49 60.52
N VAL A 572 1.20 -2.47 61.70
CA VAL A 572 0.88 -1.39 62.66
C VAL A 572 -0.29 -0.48 62.31
#